data_AF-A0A370FVU3-F1
#
_entry.id   AF-A0A370FVU3-F1
#
_cell.length_a   1.000
_cell.length_b   1.000
_cell.length_c   1.000
_cell.angle_alpha   90.00
_cell.angle_beta   90.00
_cell.angle_gamma   90.00
#
_symmetry.space_group_name_H-M   'P 1'
#
loop_
_entity.id
_entity.type
_entity.pdbx_description
1 polymer ?
#
loop_
_entity_poly.entity_id
_entity_poly.type
_entity_poly.pdbx_seq_one_letter_code
_entity_poly.pdbx_strand_id
1 'polypeptide(L)'
;MLAVIHARKNRCLDGGLARAVAVWQANDETHTRLFVRGDATDASYFAAALDAFSFLLDVSTGADPTLLHLTDNTLRKEIGDVLDAFPSVKIAGVARGAVAELSRVALDVLDNDAGTRMAAHEELERLRIAALPELTVATDASKSRRRGVGVACVSEEGDRHQRMVPNVKSVPAGELLAIELAIDRFTDRRLRILSDSRTALQHLGVLQSDWPLRPDGEAKAVADRIRESMRGRDIRFSWVRGHSGHLLNETADRLAVAVRRAHEAQIPTEIRQAIAERIVEPVFAAA
;
A
#
# COMPACT_ATOMS: atom_id res chain seq x y z
N MET A 1 19.45 -38.44 5.70
CA MET A 1 18.49 -37.41 5.19
C MET A 1 19.18 -36.05 5.08
N LEU A 2 18.87 -35.24 4.06
CA LEU A 2 19.30 -33.83 4.01
C LEU A 2 18.11 -32.94 4.39
N ALA A 3 18.32 -31.93 5.23
CA ALA A 3 17.26 -31.01 5.62
C ALA A 3 17.73 -29.57 5.81
N VAL A 4 16.83 -28.62 5.61
CA VAL A 4 17.01 -27.19 5.82
C VAL A 4 15.83 -26.65 6.61
N ILE A 5 16.10 -25.79 7.60
CA ILE A 5 15.08 -24.92 8.18
C ILE A 5 15.45 -23.47 7.85
N HIS A 6 14.49 -22.77 7.24
CA HIS A 6 14.56 -21.33 7.04
C HIS A 6 13.41 -20.65 7.77
N ALA A 7 13.71 -19.62 8.56
CA ALA A 7 12.70 -18.85 9.28
C ALA A 7 12.74 -17.36 8.88
N ARG A 8 11.57 -16.75 8.75
CA ARG A 8 11.40 -15.33 8.42
C ARG A 8 10.29 -14.73 9.29
N LYS A 9 10.49 -13.51 9.78
CA LYS A 9 9.43 -12.69 10.38
C LYS A 9 9.16 -11.48 9.49
N ASN A 10 7.89 -11.19 9.25
CA ASN A 10 7.43 -10.01 8.52
C ASN A 10 6.59 -9.16 9.46
N ARG A 11 6.91 -7.86 9.57
CA ARG A 11 6.00 -6.91 10.20
C ARG A 11 4.99 -6.45 9.15
N CYS A 12 3.72 -6.73 9.35
CA CYS A 12 2.61 -6.20 8.58
C CYS A 12 1.70 -5.35 9.49
N LEU A 13 0.81 -4.56 8.88
CA LEU A 13 -0.10 -3.66 9.60
C LEU A 13 -1.00 -4.41 10.61
N ASP A 14 -1.26 -5.70 10.37
CA ASP A 14 -2.12 -6.56 11.21
C ASP A 14 -1.36 -7.38 12.27
N GLY A 15 -0.29 -6.84 12.87
CA GLY A 15 0.41 -7.48 13.99
C GLY A 15 1.61 -8.39 13.63
N GLY A 16 1.88 -8.57 12.33
CA GLY A 16 3.04 -9.31 11.85
C GLY A 16 2.89 -10.83 11.90
N LEU A 17 3.81 -11.53 11.26
CA LEU A 17 3.84 -13.00 11.21
C LEU A 17 5.26 -13.52 11.35
N ALA A 18 5.40 -14.63 12.06
CA ALA A 18 6.61 -15.44 12.13
C ALA A 18 6.36 -16.76 11.40
N ARG A 19 7.30 -17.14 10.54
CA ARG A 19 7.17 -18.30 9.67
C ARG A 19 8.47 -19.08 9.64
N ALA A 20 8.37 -20.40 9.57
CA ALA A 20 9.50 -21.28 9.30
C ALA A 20 9.11 -22.34 8.28
N VAL A 21 10.04 -22.73 7.43
CA VAL A 21 9.86 -23.82 6.48
C VAL A 21 10.91 -24.87 6.77
N ALA A 22 10.46 -26.10 6.97
CA ALA A 22 11.29 -27.29 6.90
C ALA A 22 11.27 -27.81 5.46
N VAL A 23 12.45 -28.01 4.87
CA VAL A 23 12.63 -28.67 3.58
C VAL A 23 13.54 -29.86 3.80
N TRP A 24 13.16 -31.04 3.34
CA TRP A 24 14.00 -32.23 3.47
C TRP A 24 13.92 -33.12 2.24
N GLN A 25 14.96 -33.94 2.06
CA GLN A 25 15.05 -34.89 0.97
C GLN A 25 14.93 -36.31 1.50
N ALA A 26 13.93 -37.06 1.02
CA ALA A 26 13.71 -38.46 1.33
C ALA A 26 13.42 -39.22 0.03
N ASN A 27 14.06 -40.38 -0.18
CA ASN A 27 13.88 -41.21 -1.38
C ASN A 27 14.00 -40.43 -2.71
N ASP A 28 15.00 -39.55 -2.81
CA ASP A 28 15.23 -38.62 -3.93
C ASP A 28 14.12 -37.58 -4.20
N GLU A 29 13.07 -37.54 -3.37
CA GLU A 29 12.03 -36.52 -3.43
C GLU A 29 12.30 -35.38 -2.44
N THR A 30 11.97 -34.15 -2.85
CA THR A 30 12.03 -32.97 -1.99
C THR A 30 10.67 -32.70 -1.39
N HIS A 31 10.61 -32.65 -0.06
CA HIS A 31 9.40 -32.35 0.69
C HIS A 31 9.54 -31.02 1.42
N THR A 32 8.40 -30.36 1.66
CA THR A 32 8.35 -29.06 2.34
C THR A 32 7.22 -29.04 3.36
N ARG A 33 7.41 -28.30 4.46
CA ARG A 33 6.37 -28.01 5.44
C ARG A 33 6.54 -26.61 6.01
N LEU A 34 5.48 -25.80 5.91
CA LEU A 34 5.42 -24.44 6.44
C LEU A 34 4.79 -24.41 7.84
N PHE A 35 5.39 -23.63 8.72
CA PHE A 35 4.96 -23.37 10.09
C PHE A 35 4.73 -21.88 10.25
N VAL A 36 3.64 -21.50 10.91
CA VAL A 36 3.16 -20.11 10.97
C VAL A 36 2.72 -19.79 12.39
N ARG A 37 3.17 -18.65 12.91
CA ARG A 37 2.75 -18.07 14.19
C ARG A 37 2.16 -16.68 13.95
N GLY A 38 1.13 -16.34 14.73
CA GLY A 38 0.22 -15.20 14.48
C GLY A 38 0.76 -13.82 14.88
N ASP A 39 2.05 -13.70 15.19
CA ASP A 39 2.70 -12.42 15.51
C ASP A 39 4.15 -12.44 15.00
N ALA A 40 4.78 -11.26 14.90
CA ALA A 40 6.18 -11.11 14.50
C ALA A 40 7.16 -10.92 15.69
N THR A 41 6.84 -11.47 16.86
CA THR A 41 7.75 -11.44 18.01
C THR A 41 8.92 -12.41 17.81
N ASP A 42 10.01 -12.18 18.54
CA ASP A 42 11.15 -13.11 18.54
C ASP A 42 10.75 -14.47 19.11
N ALA A 43 9.86 -14.49 20.10
CA ALA A 43 9.32 -15.73 20.66
C ALA A 43 8.60 -16.57 19.60
N SER A 44 7.70 -15.96 18.82
CA SER A 44 6.99 -16.65 17.74
C SER A 44 7.92 -17.02 16.58
N TYR A 45 8.93 -16.21 16.28
CA TYR A 45 9.97 -16.53 15.30
C TYR A 45 10.71 -17.83 15.65
N PHE A 46 11.24 -17.90 16.87
CA PHE A 46 11.95 -19.09 17.33
C PHE A 46 11.01 -20.28 17.54
N ALA A 47 9.80 -20.06 18.06
CA ALA A 47 8.80 -21.12 18.20
C ALA A 47 8.47 -21.79 16.86
N ALA A 48 8.23 -21.00 15.79
CA ALA A 48 8.00 -21.56 14.46
C ALA A 48 9.17 -22.41 13.97
N ALA A 49 10.40 -21.96 14.22
CA ALA A 49 11.59 -22.69 13.81
C ALA A 49 11.83 -23.96 14.64
N LEU A 50 11.48 -23.93 15.93
CA LEU A 50 11.52 -25.11 16.81
C LEU A 50 10.41 -26.12 16.46
N ASP A 51 9.22 -25.67 16.04
CA ASP A 51 8.18 -26.57 15.51
C ASP A 51 8.70 -27.30 14.26
N ALA A 52 9.39 -26.58 13.38
CA ALA A 52 10.01 -27.14 12.19
C ALA A 52 11.11 -28.16 12.54
N PHE A 53 11.93 -27.86 13.56
CA PHE A 53 12.96 -28.78 14.06
C PHE A 53 12.34 -30.04 14.66
N SER A 54 11.36 -29.90 15.57
CA SER A 54 10.65 -31.03 16.16
C SER A 54 10.02 -31.91 15.09
N PHE A 55 9.38 -31.32 14.10
CA PHE A 55 8.80 -32.07 12.99
C PHE A 55 9.85 -32.84 12.18
N LEU A 56 11.02 -32.26 11.92
CA LEU A 56 12.10 -32.97 11.22
C LEU A 56 12.64 -34.15 12.03
N LEU A 57 12.66 -34.06 13.36
CA LEU A 57 13.02 -35.20 14.21
C LEU A 57 12.01 -36.34 14.07
N ASP A 58 10.71 -36.02 14.05
CA ASP A 58 9.63 -37.01 13.87
C ASP A 58 9.67 -37.68 12.50
N VAL A 59 10.11 -36.98 11.46
CA VAL A 59 10.26 -37.53 10.10
C VAL A 59 11.58 -38.31 9.94
N SER A 60 12.57 -38.04 10.79
CA SER A 60 13.91 -38.64 10.75
C SER A 60 13.98 -40.05 11.37
N THR A 61 12.88 -40.78 11.55
CA THR A 61 12.81 -42.07 12.31
C THR A 61 13.55 -43.26 11.68
N GLY A 62 14.45 -43.03 10.72
CA GLY A 62 15.33 -44.04 10.12
C GLY A 62 16.71 -44.14 10.78
N ALA A 63 17.49 -45.15 10.39
CA ALA A 63 18.87 -45.35 10.86
C ALA A 63 19.89 -44.35 10.27
N ASP A 64 19.50 -43.61 9.23
CA ASP A 64 20.41 -42.72 8.51
C ASP A 64 20.54 -41.35 9.20
N PRO A 65 21.77 -40.82 9.33
CA PRO A 65 21.98 -39.51 9.91
C PRO A 65 21.33 -38.41 9.08
N THR A 66 20.77 -37.42 9.77
CA THR A 66 20.16 -36.22 9.21
C THR A 66 21.18 -35.09 9.21
N LEU A 67 21.55 -34.59 8.03
CA LEU A 67 22.34 -33.38 7.89
C LEU A 67 21.39 -32.18 7.79
N LEU A 68 21.32 -31.41 8.87
CA LEU A 68 20.44 -30.25 9.03
C LEU A 68 21.20 -28.95 8.81
N HIS A 69 20.69 -28.07 7.96
CA HIS A 69 21.14 -26.69 7.87
C HIS A 69 20.09 -25.74 8.43
N LEU A 70 20.51 -24.88 9.35
CA LEU A 70 19.69 -23.81 9.93
C LEU A 70 20.22 -22.50 9.39
N THR A 71 19.39 -21.66 8.77
CA THR A 71 19.87 -20.40 8.20
C THR A 71 20.14 -19.33 9.25
N ASP A 72 19.35 -19.31 10.33
CA ASP A 72 19.54 -18.39 11.45
C ASP A 72 20.71 -18.81 12.34
N ASN A 73 21.63 -17.87 12.61
CA ASN A 73 22.85 -18.15 13.39
C ASN A 73 22.56 -18.42 14.87
N THR A 74 21.59 -17.70 15.45
CA THR A 74 21.24 -17.85 16.87
C THR A 74 20.62 -19.22 17.08
N LEU A 75 19.60 -19.57 16.29
CA LEU A 75 18.96 -20.88 16.34
C LEU A 75 19.98 -22.01 16.09
N ARG A 76 20.91 -21.83 15.14
CA ARG A 76 21.96 -22.82 14.88
C ARG A 76 22.84 -23.07 16.08
N LYS A 77 23.21 -22.00 16.80
CA LYS A 77 24.02 -22.08 18.00
C LYS A 77 23.26 -22.80 19.13
N GLU A 78 22.05 -22.33 19.43
CA GLU A 78 21.25 -22.89 20.54
C GLU A 78 20.88 -24.37 20.31
N ILE A 79 20.53 -24.76 19.07
CA ILE A 79 20.32 -26.18 18.72
C ILE A 79 21.64 -26.94 18.82
N GLY A 80 22.75 -26.33 18.37
CA GLY A 80 24.09 -26.90 18.48
C GLY A 80 24.47 -27.27 19.92
N ASP A 81 24.13 -26.42 20.88
CA ASP A 81 24.42 -26.61 22.31
C ASP A 81 23.65 -27.80 22.93
N VAL A 82 22.58 -28.28 22.28
CA VAL A 82 21.76 -29.42 22.74
C VAL A 82 21.84 -30.64 21.81
N LEU A 83 22.70 -30.64 20.78
CA LEU A 83 22.79 -31.71 19.79
C LEU A 83 23.16 -33.08 20.39
N ASP A 84 23.83 -33.13 21.54
CA ASP A 84 24.19 -34.39 22.21
C ASP A 84 22.95 -35.24 22.56
N ALA A 85 21.78 -34.60 22.72
CA ALA A 85 20.51 -35.29 22.91
C ALA A 85 19.94 -35.91 21.60
N PHE A 86 20.49 -35.56 20.44
CA PHE A 86 20.02 -35.94 19.10
C PHE A 86 21.17 -36.48 18.23
N PRO A 87 21.76 -37.64 18.56
CA PRO A 87 22.96 -38.16 17.91
C PRO A 87 22.78 -38.50 16.42
N SER A 88 21.54 -38.65 15.94
CA SER A 88 21.21 -38.84 14.53
C SER A 88 21.26 -37.54 13.71
N VAL A 89 21.38 -36.36 14.34
CA VAL A 89 21.38 -35.05 13.67
C VAL A 89 22.77 -34.46 13.64
N LYS A 90 23.20 -33.99 12.47
CA LYS A 90 24.43 -33.22 12.27
C LYS A 90 24.10 -31.85 11.69
N ILE A 91 24.68 -30.79 12.24
CA ILE A 91 24.49 -29.44 11.70
C ILE A 91 25.51 -29.12 10.60
N ALA A 92 25.02 -28.71 9.44
CA ALA A 92 25.82 -28.08 8.40
C ALA A 92 25.91 -26.57 8.65
N GLY A 93 27.13 -26.07 8.91
CA GLY A 93 27.36 -24.63 9.13
C GLY A 93 27.25 -23.77 7.87
N VAL A 94 27.40 -24.36 6.68
CA VAL A 94 27.35 -23.65 5.39
C VAL A 94 26.48 -24.44 4.41
N ALA A 95 25.55 -23.75 3.74
CA ALA A 95 24.79 -24.33 2.65
C ALA A 95 25.66 -24.44 1.38
N ARG A 96 25.95 -25.66 0.94
CA ARG A 96 26.64 -25.96 -0.33
C ARG A 96 25.97 -27.13 -1.03
N GLY A 97 26.08 -27.18 -2.36
CA GLY A 97 25.51 -28.27 -3.17
C GLY A 97 24.02 -28.46 -2.92
N ALA A 98 23.59 -29.70 -2.66
CA ALA A 98 22.20 -30.05 -2.39
C ALA A 98 21.57 -29.24 -1.24
N VAL A 99 22.33 -28.89 -0.20
CA VAL A 99 21.82 -28.06 0.92
C VAL A 99 21.49 -26.63 0.45
N ALA A 100 22.24 -26.09 -0.51
CA ALA A 100 21.95 -24.78 -1.08
C ALA A 100 20.67 -24.81 -1.95
N GLU A 101 20.46 -25.89 -2.71
CA GLU A 101 19.22 -26.08 -3.47
C GLU A 101 18.00 -26.22 -2.55
N LEU A 102 18.08 -27.01 -1.47
CA LEU A 102 17.01 -27.10 -0.48
C LEU A 102 16.74 -25.76 0.22
N SER A 103 17.78 -24.94 0.42
CA SER A 103 17.64 -23.58 0.96
C SER A 103 16.89 -22.65 0.01
N ARG A 104 17.14 -22.76 -1.30
CA ARG A 104 16.40 -22.02 -2.32
C ARG A 104 14.93 -22.43 -2.35
N VAL A 105 14.64 -23.73 -2.29
CA VAL A 105 13.26 -24.25 -2.17
C VAL A 105 12.56 -23.68 -0.94
N ALA A 106 13.26 -23.59 0.21
CA ALA A 106 12.68 -23.02 1.42
C ALA A 106 12.31 -21.53 1.25
N LEU A 107 13.15 -20.76 0.55
CA LEU A 107 12.88 -19.37 0.21
C LEU A 107 11.69 -19.24 -0.74
N ASP A 108 11.63 -20.07 -1.79
CA ASP A 108 10.52 -20.10 -2.76
C ASP A 108 9.18 -20.37 -2.05
N VAL A 109 9.15 -21.28 -1.07
CA VAL A 109 7.94 -21.56 -0.27
C VAL A 109 7.53 -20.33 0.57
N LEU A 110 8.48 -19.63 1.20
CA LEU A 110 8.19 -18.43 2.01
C LEU A 110 7.71 -17.25 1.17
N ASP A 111 8.27 -17.09 -0.03
CA ASP A 111 7.91 -16.04 -0.98
C ASP A 111 6.54 -16.32 -1.59
N ASN A 112 6.25 -17.57 -1.96
CA ASN A 112 4.92 -17.99 -2.43
C ASN A 112 3.83 -17.78 -1.36
N ASP A 113 4.07 -18.20 -0.11
CA ASP A 113 3.13 -17.95 0.99
C ASP A 113 2.91 -16.45 1.23
N ALA A 114 3.96 -15.63 1.14
CA ALA A 114 3.81 -14.18 1.24
C ALA A 114 2.93 -13.63 0.11
N GLY A 115 3.18 -14.06 -1.14
CA GLY A 115 2.40 -13.66 -2.31
C GLY A 115 0.92 -14.07 -2.21
N THR A 116 0.63 -15.31 -1.81
CA THR A 116 -0.75 -15.79 -1.62
C THR A 116 -1.49 -14.98 -0.57
N ARG A 117 -0.85 -14.65 0.56
CA ARG A 117 -1.47 -13.85 1.63
C ARG A 117 -1.70 -12.41 1.20
N MET A 118 -0.73 -11.80 0.51
CA MET A 118 -0.90 -10.46 -0.05
C MET A 118 -2.09 -10.43 -1.02
N ALA A 119 -2.17 -11.39 -1.95
CA ALA A 119 -3.28 -11.49 -2.89
C ALA A 119 -4.64 -11.68 -2.17
N ALA A 120 -4.69 -12.50 -1.12
CA ALA A 120 -5.89 -12.70 -0.32
C ALA A 120 -6.31 -11.43 0.44
N HIS A 121 -5.35 -10.70 1.01
CA HIS A 121 -5.59 -9.41 1.67
C HIS A 121 -6.08 -8.36 0.68
N GLU A 122 -5.43 -8.23 -0.49
CA GLU A 122 -5.87 -7.34 -1.56
C GLU A 122 -7.28 -7.66 -2.04
N GLU A 123 -7.63 -8.95 -2.16
CA GLU A 123 -9.00 -9.35 -2.52
C GLU A 123 -10.00 -8.99 -1.44
N LEU A 124 -9.67 -9.22 -0.17
CA LEU A 124 -10.52 -8.83 0.95
C LEU A 124 -10.73 -7.31 0.98
N GLU A 125 -9.67 -6.53 0.78
CA GLU A 125 -9.75 -5.07 0.69
C GLU A 125 -10.57 -4.62 -0.51
N ARG A 126 -10.42 -5.25 -1.69
CA ARG A 126 -11.28 -4.98 -2.86
C ARG A 126 -12.74 -5.23 -2.55
N LEU A 127 -13.06 -6.36 -1.92
CA LEU A 127 -14.44 -6.70 -1.51
C LEU A 127 -14.97 -5.72 -0.47
N ARG A 128 -14.15 -5.32 0.52
CA ARG A 128 -14.50 -4.31 1.52
C ARG A 128 -14.83 -2.98 0.85
N ILE A 129 -13.97 -2.50 -0.03
CA ILE A 129 -14.17 -1.23 -0.78
C ILE A 129 -15.42 -1.32 -1.67
N ALA A 130 -15.65 -2.46 -2.33
CA ALA A 130 -16.82 -2.67 -3.17
C ALA A 130 -18.14 -2.69 -2.37
N ALA A 131 -18.11 -3.16 -1.12
CA ALA A 131 -19.26 -3.18 -0.22
C ALA A 131 -19.62 -1.79 0.34
N LEU A 132 -18.66 -0.87 0.40
CA LEU A 132 -18.91 0.50 0.85
C LEU A 132 -19.67 1.31 -0.23
N PRO A 133 -20.52 2.28 0.17
CA PRO A 133 -21.14 3.18 -0.78
C PRO A 133 -20.07 3.94 -1.57
N GLU A 134 -20.41 4.35 -2.80
CA GLU A 134 -19.55 5.29 -3.53
C GLU A 134 -19.44 6.60 -2.74
N LEU A 135 -18.25 7.20 -2.71
CA LEU A 135 -17.99 8.49 -2.08
C LEU A 135 -17.92 9.58 -3.15
N THR A 136 -18.79 10.58 -3.05
CA THR A 136 -18.71 11.79 -3.89
C THR A 136 -17.67 12.75 -3.33
N VAL A 137 -16.71 13.17 -4.14
CA VAL A 137 -15.63 14.09 -3.77
C VAL A 137 -15.54 15.21 -4.80
N ALA A 138 -15.60 16.46 -4.38
CA ALA A 138 -15.34 17.61 -5.26
C ALA A 138 -13.89 18.07 -5.16
N THR A 139 -13.35 18.57 -6.27
CA THR A 139 -11.96 19.01 -6.39
C THR A 139 -11.89 20.36 -7.06
N ASP A 140 -11.00 21.23 -6.58
CA ASP A 140 -10.73 22.52 -7.23
C ASP A 140 -9.29 22.98 -7.02
N ALA A 141 -8.81 23.85 -7.92
CA ALA A 141 -7.51 24.45 -7.85
C ALA A 141 -7.52 25.97 -8.03
N SER A 142 -6.87 26.65 -7.09
CA SER A 142 -6.79 28.10 -7.07
C SER A 142 -5.39 28.61 -7.40
N LYS A 143 -5.25 29.30 -8.53
CA LYS A 143 -3.98 29.87 -9.00
C LYS A 143 -3.97 31.41 -8.88
N SER A 144 -2.84 31.97 -8.46
CA SER A 144 -2.58 33.42 -8.51
C SER A 144 -1.55 33.78 -9.59
N ARG A 145 -1.19 35.07 -9.70
CA ARG A 145 -0.10 35.53 -10.58
C ARG A 145 1.27 34.99 -10.19
N ARG A 146 1.44 34.52 -8.95
CA ARG A 146 2.70 33.93 -8.46
C ARG A 146 2.82 32.47 -8.91
N ARG A 147 4.03 31.91 -8.79
CA ARG A 147 4.26 30.48 -9.07
C ARG A 147 3.64 29.63 -7.96
N GLY A 148 2.91 28.60 -8.34
CA GLY A 148 2.19 27.71 -7.44
C GLY A 148 0.67 27.84 -7.50
N VAL A 149 0.01 26.87 -6.88
CA VAL A 149 -1.44 26.68 -6.89
C VAL A 149 -1.87 26.09 -5.54
N GLY A 150 -2.98 26.57 -4.99
CA GLY A 150 -3.66 25.89 -3.89
C GLY A 150 -4.57 24.84 -4.47
N VAL A 151 -4.47 23.59 -4.03
CA VAL A 151 -5.35 22.50 -4.45
C VAL A 151 -6.14 22.00 -3.26
N ALA A 152 -7.40 21.64 -3.48
CA ALA A 152 -8.23 21.08 -2.45
C ALA A 152 -9.21 20.04 -2.98
N CYS A 153 -9.61 19.14 -2.08
CA CYS A 153 -10.73 18.24 -2.28
C CYS A 153 -11.55 18.12 -0.99
N VAL A 154 -12.85 17.84 -1.15
CA VAL A 154 -13.80 17.64 -0.05
C VAL A 154 -14.83 16.58 -0.43
N SER A 155 -15.10 15.66 0.48
CA SER A 155 -16.10 14.60 0.32
C SER A 155 -17.50 15.05 0.78
N GLU A 156 -18.53 14.34 0.36
CA GLU A 156 -19.90 14.53 0.86
C GLU A 156 -20.06 14.22 2.36
N GLU A 157 -19.12 13.47 2.94
CA GLU A 157 -19.04 13.18 4.38
C GLU A 157 -18.27 14.27 5.15
N GLY A 158 -17.76 15.30 4.47
CA GLY A 158 -17.04 16.43 5.08
C GLY A 158 -15.54 16.21 5.29
N ASP A 159 -14.99 15.07 4.90
CA ASP A 159 -13.54 14.85 4.88
C ASP A 159 -12.89 15.74 3.82
N ARG A 160 -11.78 16.38 4.18
CA ARG A 160 -11.14 17.39 3.33
C ARG A 160 -9.64 17.28 3.33
N HIS A 161 -9.03 17.55 2.18
CA HIS A 161 -7.59 17.69 2.06
C HIS A 161 -7.27 18.91 1.21
N GLN A 162 -6.27 19.68 1.64
CA GLN A 162 -5.80 20.85 0.90
C GLN A 162 -4.30 21.03 1.08
N ARG A 163 -3.63 21.51 0.05
CA ARG A 163 -2.19 21.85 0.11
C ARG A 163 -1.82 22.93 -0.90
N MET A 164 -0.73 23.63 -0.61
CA MET A 164 -0.08 24.49 -1.59
C MET A 164 0.91 23.65 -2.40
N VAL A 165 0.82 23.69 -3.72
CA VAL A 165 1.81 23.09 -4.63
C VAL A 165 2.64 24.22 -5.25
N PRO A 166 3.96 24.29 -4.97
CA PRO A 166 4.80 25.33 -5.54
C PRO A 166 5.05 25.09 -7.03
N ASN A 167 5.50 26.13 -7.74
CA ASN A 167 6.03 26.05 -9.12
C ASN A 167 5.08 25.59 -10.24
N VAL A 168 3.80 25.36 -9.95
CA VAL A 168 2.80 25.06 -10.98
C VAL A 168 2.52 26.27 -11.85
N LYS A 169 2.63 26.09 -13.18
CA LYS A 169 2.60 27.18 -14.16
C LYS A 169 1.24 27.38 -14.79
N SER A 170 0.46 26.32 -14.97
CA SER A 170 -0.83 26.39 -15.65
C SER A 170 -2.00 26.12 -14.70
N VAL A 171 -3.18 26.65 -15.06
CA VAL A 171 -4.42 26.33 -14.35
C VAL A 171 -4.82 24.87 -14.57
N PRO A 172 -4.80 24.31 -15.80
CA PRO A 172 -5.14 22.89 -16.02
C PRO A 172 -4.28 21.91 -15.22
N ALA A 173 -2.97 22.17 -15.08
CA ALA A 173 -2.11 21.35 -14.22
C ALA A 173 -2.54 21.43 -12.75
N GLY A 174 -2.94 22.60 -12.27
CA GLY A 174 -3.50 22.79 -10.93
C GLY A 174 -4.75 21.95 -10.69
N GLU A 175 -5.71 22.01 -11.63
CA GLU A 175 -6.96 21.25 -11.55
C GLU A 175 -6.72 19.73 -11.53
N LEU A 176 -5.80 19.25 -12.37
CA LEU A 176 -5.38 17.85 -12.35
C LEU A 176 -4.71 17.49 -11.01
N LEU A 177 -3.89 18.37 -10.43
CA LEU A 177 -3.30 18.13 -9.11
C LEU A 177 -4.33 18.07 -7.97
N ALA A 178 -5.47 18.76 -8.11
CA ALA A 178 -6.60 18.64 -7.18
C ALA A 178 -7.31 17.28 -7.32
N ILE A 179 -7.48 16.80 -8.55
CA ILE A 179 -7.97 15.44 -8.83
C ILE A 179 -7.01 14.38 -8.27
N GLU A 180 -5.70 14.52 -8.52
CA GLU A 180 -4.66 13.65 -7.97
C GLU A 180 -4.73 13.60 -6.44
N LEU A 181 -4.91 14.75 -5.78
CA LEU A 181 -5.06 14.82 -4.32
C LEU A 181 -6.27 14.02 -3.82
N ALA A 182 -7.42 14.06 -4.50
CA ALA A 182 -8.58 13.26 -4.11
C ALA A 182 -8.31 11.76 -4.24
N ILE A 183 -7.71 11.34 -5.36
CA ILE A 183 -7.39 9.94 -5.61
C ILE A 183 -6.41 9.41 -4.56
N ASP A 184 -5.37 10.17 -4.23
CA ASP A 184 -4.34 9.77 -3.26
C ASP A 184 -4.84 9.70 -1.81
N ARG A 185 -5.89 10.46 -1.47
CA ARG A 185 -6.36 10.58 -0.09
C ARG A 185 -7.54 9.68 0.25
N PHE A 186 -8.39 9.39 -0.73
CA PHE A 186 -9.56 8.52 -0.53
C PHE A 186 -9.31 7.16 -1.19
N THR A 187 -8.32 6.41 -0.71
CA THR A 187 -7.89 5.12 -1.30
C THR A 187 -8.81 3.95 -0.95
N ASP A 188 -9.58 4.10 0.13
CA ASP A 188 -10.42 3.08 0.75
C ASP A 188 -11.89 3.12 0.29
N ARG A 189 -12.18 3.90 -0.75
CA ARG A 189 -13.54 4.07 -1.32
C ARG A 189 -13.51 4.05 -2.85
N ARG A 190 -14.65 3.66 -3.41
CA ARG A 190 -15.00 3.94 -4.81
C ARG A 190 -15.37 5.40 -4.92
N LEU A 191 -14.87 6.11 -5.93
CA LEU A 191 -14.97 7.57 -5.98
C LEU A 191 -15.84 8.06 -7.14
N ARG A 192 -16.68 9.05 -6.85
CA ARG A 192 -17.23 9.96 -7.85
C ARG A 192 -16.59 11.33 -7.68
N ILE A 193 -15.68 11.67 -8.59
CA ILE A 193 -14.97 12.95 -8.57
C ILE A 193 -15.75 14.00 -9.36
N LEU A 194 -16.11 15.08 -8.68
CA LEU A 194 -16.72 16.28 -9.27
C LEU A 194 -15.64 17.32 -9.57
N SER A 195 -15.58 17.78 -10.81
CA SER A 195 -14.71 18.87 -11.22
C SER A 195 -15.44 19.76 -12.22
N ASP A 196 -15.27 21.08 -12.11
CA ASP A 196 -15.78 22.03 -13.09
C ASP A 196 -14.79 22.32 -14.24
N SER A 197 -13.55 21.83 -14.13
CA SER A 197 -12.52 21.98 -15.15
C SER A 197 -12.69 21.00 -16.30
N ARG A 198 -13.41 21.45 -17.34
CA ARG A 198 -13.53 20.70 -18.61
C ARG A 198 -12.17 20.33 -19.19
N THR A 199 -11.20 21.25 -19.14
CA THR A 199 -9.86 21.02 -19.70
C THR A 199 -9.12 19.90 -18.94
N ALA A 200 -9.24 19.82 -17.62
CA ALA A 200 -8.68 18.70 -16.86
C ALA A 200 -9.31 17.37 -17.26
N LEU A 201 -10.65 17.33 -17.34
CA LEU A 201 -11.37 16.12 -17.77
C LEU A 201 -11.06 15.72 -19.23
N GLN A 202 -10.80 16.68 -20.11
CA GLN A 202 -10.31 16.41 -21.47
C GLN A 202 -8.89 15.85 -21.47
N HIS A 203 -7.99 16.38 -20.63
CA HIS A 203 -6.64 15.80 -20.48
C HIS A 203 -6.69 14.35 -19.97
N LEU A 204 -7.65 14.02 -19.10
CA LEU A 204 -7.86 12.64 -18.64
C LEU A 204 -8.52 11.73 -19.68
N GLY A 205 -9.09 12.29 -20.75
CA GLY A 205 -9.86 11.56 -21.77
C GLY A 205 -11.29 11.23 -21.36
N VAL A 206 -11.79 11.86 -20.29
CA VAL A 206 -13.18 11.70 -19.79
C VAL A 206 -14.16 12.46 -20.68
N LEU A 207 -13.81 13.71 -21.03
CA LEU A 207 -14.58 14.52 -21.96
C LEU A 207 -13.88 14.55 -23.33
N GLN A 208 -14.67 14.42 -24.39
CA GLN A 208 -14.18 14.65 -25.74
C GLN A 208 -13.86 16.14 -25.93
N SER A 209 -12.86 16.41 -26.76
CA SER A 209 -12.53 17.76 -27.19
C SER A 209 -12.64 17.82 -28.70
N ASP A 210 -13.45 18.75 -29.21
CA ASP A 210 -13.58 18.98 -30.66
C ASP A 210 -12.29 19.58 -31.26
N TRP A 211 -11.40 20.08 -30.41
CA TRP A 211 -10.17 20.77 -30.79
C TRP A 211 -8.96 20.16 -30.07
N PRO A 212 -7.77 20.13 -30.69
CA PRO A 212 -6.55 19.72 -30.00
C PRO A 212 -6.30 20.57 -28.76
N LEU A 213 -6.07 19.92 -27.62
CA LEU A 213 -5.68 20.62 -26.39
C LEU A 213 -4.36 21.35 -26.62
N ARG A 214 -4.22 22.52 -25.99
CA ARG A 214 -2.96 23.26 -26.03
C ARG A 214 -1.84 22.38 -25.45
N PRO A 215 -0.63 22.38 -26.05
CA PRO A 215 0.49 21.64 -25.51
C PRO A 215 0.83 22.16 -24.11
N ASP A 216 0.56 21.34 -23.10
CA ASP A 216 0.91 21.59 -21.72
C ASP A 216 1.57 20.33 -21.15
N GLY A 217 2.91 20.32 -21.15
CA GLY A 217 3.69 19.18 -20.68
C GLY A 217 3.51 18.91 -19.19
N GLU A 218 3.22 19.95 -18.38
CA GLU A 218 2.98 19.80 -16.94
C GLU A 218 1.62 19.12 -16.74
N ALA A 219 0.56 19.62 -17.37
CA ALA A 219 -0.77 19.01 -17.30
C ALA A 219 -0.75 17.56 -17.84
N LYS A 220 -0.07 17.29 -18.96
CA LYS A 220 0.07 15.94 -19.50
C LYS A 220 0.75 14.99 -18.51
N ALA A 221 1.86 15.41 -17.90
CA ALA A 221 2.57 14.59 -16.92
C ALA A 221 1.72 14.27 -15.68
N VAL A 222 0.93 15.24 -15.19
CA VAL A 222 0.00 15.00 -14.08
C VAL A 222 -1.13 14.03 -14.51
N ALA A 223 -1.70 14.22 -15.70
CA ALA A 223 -2.73 13.33 -16.23
C ALA A 223 -2.23 11.88 -16.39
N ASP A 224 -0.99 11.68 -16.82
CA ASP A 224 -0.40 10.35 -16.95
C ASP A 224 -0.27 9.66 -15.57
N ARG A 225 0.16 10.40 -14.52
CA ARG A 225 0.20 9.87 -13.14
C ARG A 225 -1.19 9.55 -12.58
N ILE A 226 -2.19 10.38 -12.89
CA ILE A 226 -3.57 10.11 -12.49
C ILE A 226 -4.06 8.82 -13.15
N ARG A 227 -3.83 8.63 -14.45
CA ARG A 227 -4.25 7.39 -15.15
C ARG A 227 -3.56 6.16 -14.59
N GLU A 228 -2.31 6.26 -14.15
CA GLU A 228 -1.62 5.19 -13.43
C GLU A 228 -2.30 4.89 -12.08
N SER A 229 -2.55 5.93 -11.28
CA SER A 229 -3.13 5.82 -9.93
C SER A 229 -4.58 5.32 -9.95
N MET A 230 -5.28 5.49 -11.06
CA MET A 230 -6.63 4.95 -11.28
C MET A 230 -6.66 3.47 -11.64
N ARG A 231 -5.53 2.85 -12.02
CA ARG A 231 -5.53 1.44 -12.46
C ARG A 231 -5.98 0.54 -11.31
N GLY A 232 -6.94 -0.34 -11.60
CA GLY A 232 -7.52 -1.26 -10.61
C GLY A 232 -8.48 -0.59 -9.62
N ARG A 233 -8.84 0.69 -9.81
CA ARG A 233 -9.76 1.43 -8.94
C ARG A 233 -11.04 1.82 -9.67
N ASP A 234 -12.16 1.79 -8.96
CA ASP A 234 -13.45 2.29 -9.45
C ASP A 234 -13.55 3.79 -9.15
N ILE A 235 -13.18 4.60 -10.15
CA ILE A 235 -13.19 6.07 -10.09
C ILE A 235 -13.97 6.59 -11.28
N ARG A 236 -15.05 7.31 -11.00
CA ARG A 236 -15.91 7.98 -11.99
C ARG A 236 -15.73 9.48 -11.90
N PHE A 237 -15.81 10.14 -13.04
CA PHE A 237 -15.74 11.60 -13.12
C PHE A 237 -17.10 12.17 -13.53
N SER A 238 -17.46 13.31 -12.95
CA SER A 238 -18.63 14.08 -13.34
C SER A 238 -18.26 15.54 -13.50
N TRP A 239 -18.53 16.08 -14.68
CA TRP A 239 -18.39 17.51 -14.90
C TRP A 239 -19.55 18.23 -14.22
N VAL A 240 -19.23 19.20 -13.38
CA VAL A 240 -20.22 20.11 -12.76
C VAL A 240 -19.99 21.52 -13.26
N ARG A 241 -21.05 22.33 -13.29
CA ARG A 241 -20.90 23.73 -13.70
C ARG A 241 -20.30 24.52 -12.54
N GLY A 242 -19.14 25.15 -12.77
CA GLY A 242 -18.54 26.08 -11.81
C GLY A 242 -19.48 27.24 -11.48
N HIS A 243 -19.44 27.71 -10.23
CA HIS A 243 -20.24 28.82 -9.71
C HIS A 243 -21.76 28.69 -9.94
N SER A 244 -22.29 27.47 -9.81
CA SER A 244 -23.72 27.18 -10.03
C SER A 244 -24.51 26.91 -8.74
N GLY A 245 -23.94 27.14 -7.56
CA GLY A 245 -24.56 26.78 -6.28
C GLY A 245 -24.29 25.34 -5.83
N HIS A 246 -23.44 24.59 -6.53
CA HIS A 246 -23.14 23.21 -6.15
C HIS A 246 -22.26 23.19 -4.89
N LEU A 247 -22.86 22.88 -3.74
CA LEU A 247 -22.25 22.98 -2.41
C LEU A 247 -20.84 22.39 -2.32
N LEU A 248 -20.63 21.14 -2.76
CA LEU A 248 -19.31 20.51 -2.69
C LEU A 248 -18.26 21.20 -3.57
N ASN A 249 -18.62 21.60 -4.79
CA ASN A 249 -17.70 22.27 -5.72
C ASN A 249 -17.30 23.65 -5.19
N GLU A 250 -18.26 24.41 -4.68
CA GLU A 250 -17.99 25.72 -4.06
C GLU A 250 -17.17 25.60 -2.78
N THR A 251 -17.37 24.52 -2.01
CA THR A 251 -16.56 24.22 -0.84
C THR A 251 -15.12 23.90 -1.24
N ALA A 252 -14.92 23.07 -2.27
CA ALA A 252 -13.60 22.79 -2.82
C ALA A 252 -12.88 24.06 -3.28
N ASP A 253 -13.55 24.95 -4.03
CA ASP A 253 -13.00 26.24 -4.47
C ASP A 253 -12.59 27.12 -3.29
N ARG A 254 -13.48 27.27 -2.29
CA ARG A 254 -13.16 28.02 -1.07
C ARG A 254 -11.95 27.47 -0.33
N LEU A 255 -11.80 26.14 -0.23
CA LEU A 255 -10.63 25.50 0.38
C LEU A 255 -9.36 25.76 -0.44
N ALA A 256 -9.42 25.64 -1.76
CA ALA A 256 -8.30 25.88 -2.66
C ALA A 256 -7.83 27.34 -2.59
N VAL A 257 -8.76 28.30 -2.57
CA VAL A 257 -8.49 29.73 -2.36
C VAL A 257 -7.89 29.97 -0.97
N ALA A 258 -8.46 29.35 0.07
CA ALA A 258 -8.01 29.52 1.44
C ALA A 258 -6.56 29.06 1.63
N VAL A 259 -6.20 27.86 1.16
CA VAL A 259 -4.84 27.34 1.31
C VAL A 259 -3.81 28.20 0.54
N ARG A 260 -4.19 28.67 -0.66
CA ARG A 260 -3.33 29.58 -1.46
C ARG A 260 -3.10 30.90 -0.75
N ARG A 261 -4.18 31.59 -0.34
CA ARG A 261 -4.09 32.90 0.32
C ARG A 261 -3.37 32.81 1.66
N ALA A 262 -3.63 31.75 2.42
CA ALA A 262 -2.94 31.52 3.68
C ALA A 262 -1.44 31.31 3.49
N HIS A 263 -1.02 30.60 2.44
CA HIS A 263 0.39 30.48 2.09
C HIS A 263 0.99 31.83 1.67
N GLU A 264 0.29 32.61 0.84
CA GLU A 264 0.74 33.94 0.39
C GLU A 264 0.88 34.95 1.55
N ALA A 265 0.02 34.86 2.56
CA ALA A 265 0.01 35.70 3.75
C ALA A 265 0.76 35.09 4.95
N GLN A 266 1.42 33.94 4.77
CA GLN A 266 2.18 33.24 5.82
C GLN A 266 1.38 32.98 7.11
N ILE A 267 0.11 32.62 6.95
CA ILE A 267 -0.81 32.34 8.05
C ILE A 267 -0.42 31.04 8.76
N PRO A 268 -0.36 31.00 10.11
CA PRO A 268 -0.08 29.80 10.91
C PRO A 268 -1.03 28.63 10.64
N THR A 269 -0.54 27.40 10.88
CA THR A 269 -1.28 26.15 10.60
C THR A 269 -2.61 26.07 11.34
N GLU A 270 -2.64 26.51 12.57
CA GLU A 270 -3.80 26.43 13.47
C GLU A 270 -4.94 27.30 12.92
N ILE A 271 -4.60 28.52 12.47
CA ILE A 271 -5.57 29.43 11.83
C ILE A 271 -6.05 28.86 10.49
N ARG A 272 -5.16 28.23 9.71
CA ARG A 272 -5.53 27.58 8.44
C ARG A 272 -6.52 26.44 8.65
N GLN A 273 -6.33 25.64 9.70
CA GLN A 273 -7.23 24.54 10.06
C GLN A 273 -8.61 25.08 10.46
N ALA A 274 -8.65 26.08 11.35
CA ALA A 274 -9.90 26.73 11.77
C ALA A 274 -10.67 27.38 10.60
N ILE A 275 -9.97 27.99 9.63
CA ILE A 275 -10.61 28.50 8.41
C ILE A 275 -11.22 27.36 7.59
N ALA A 276 -10.48 26.26 7.42
CA ALA A 276 -10.94 25.11 6.65
C ALA A 276 -12.14 24.41 7.31
N GLU A 277 -12.20 24.34 8.64
CA GLU A 277 -13.36 23.81 9.39
C GLU A 277 -14.62 24.62 9.10
N ARG A 278 -14.55 25.95 9.20
CA ARG A 278 -15.68 26.84 8.89
C ARG A 278 -16.12 26.78 7.43
N ILE A 279 -15.21 26.45 6.51
CA ILE A 279 -15.56 26.30 5.09
C ILE A 279 -16.41 25.04 4.87
N VAL A 280 -16.11 23.95 5.59
CA VAL A 280 -16.77 22.65 5.40
C VAL A 280 -18.00 22.47 6.29
N GLU A 281 -18.18 23.27 7.33
CA GLU A 281 -19.37 23.26 8.20
C GLU A 281 -20.72 23.14 7.44
N PRO A 282 -20.97 23.85 6.33
CA PRO A 282 -22.21 23.70 5.56
C PRO A 282 -22.40 22.33 4.91
N VAL A 283 -21.32 21.59 4.62
CA VAL A 283 -21.38 20.23 4.07
C VAL A 283 -21.95 19.26 5.09
N PHE A 284 -21.49 19.35 6.35
CA PHE A 284 -22.03 18.54 7.44
C PHE A 284 -23.51 18.84 7.74
N ALA A 285 -23.94 20.10 7.56
CA ALA A 285 -25.33 20.48 7.77
C ALA A 285 -26.29 19.96 6.67
N ALA A 286 -25.74 19.53 5.53
CA ALA A 286 -26.49 19.04 4.38
C ALA A 286 -26.45 17.50 4.22
N ALA A 287 -25.59 16.82 4.97
CA ALA A 287 -25.45 15.35 5.02
C ALA A 287 -26.42 14.74 6.03
#